data_AF-A0A9E5SU39-F1
#
_entry.id   AF-A0A9E5SU39-F1
#
_cell.length_a   1.000
_cell.length_b   1.000
_cell.length_c   1.000
_cell.angle_alpha   90.00
_cell.angle_beta   90.00
_cell.angle_gamma   90.00
#
_symmetry.space_group_name_H-M   'P 1'
#
loop_
_entity.id
_entity.type
_entity.pdbx_description
1 polymer ?
#
loop_
_entity_poly.entity_id
_entity_poly.type
_entity_poly.pdbx_seq_one_letter_code
_entity_poly.pdbx_strand_id
1 'polypeptide(L)' 'MSIKINFFFKAETKTCYRFETGERPDQMTLYLKKKVIEEAGIDPQKGITVTVEERS' A
#
# COMPACT_ATOMS: atom_id res chain seq x y z
N MET A 1 -3.04 19.75 3.07
CA MET A 1 -3.66 19.23 1.82
C MET A 1 -3.36 17.74 1.74
N SER A 2 -4.27 16.90 1.26
CA SER A 2 -4.04 15.46 1.16
C SER A 2 -4.31 14.91 -0.24
N ILE A 3 -3.63 13.82 -0.58
CA ILE A 3 -3.81 13.09 -1.83
C ILE A 3 -4.19 11.64 -1.54
N LYS A 4 -4.96 11.02 -2.43
CA LYS A 4 -5.34 9.60 -2.37
C LYS A 4 -4.72 8.85 -3.53
N ILE A 5 -4.09 7.71 -3.24
CA ILE A 5 -3.42 6.87 -4.23
C ILE A 5 -3.89 5.44 -4.05
N ASN A 6 -4.35 4.82 -5.14
CA ASN A 6 -4.73 3.40 -5.14
C ASN A 6 -3.53 2.54 -5.50
N PHE A 7 -3.25 1.54 -4.66
CA PHE A 7 -2.22 0.55 -4.88
C PHE A 7 -2.83 -0.85 -4.98
N PHE A 8 -2.23 -1.67 -5.84
CA PHE A 8 -2.63 -3.05 -6.07
C PHE A 8 -1.67 -3.99 -5.37
N PHE A 9 -2.18 -5.06 -4.78
CA PHE A 9 -1.31 -6.09 -4.21
C PHE A 9 -0.47 -6.74 -5.31
N LYS A 10 0.83 -6.88 -5.04
CA LYS A 10 1.76 -7.50 -5.98
C LYS A 10 2.35 -8.80 -5.45
N ALA A 11 2.85 -8.76 -4.22
CA ALA A 11 3.56 -9.88 -3.61
C ALA A 11 3.59 -9.72 -2.10
N GLU A 12 4.10 -10.73 -1.40
CA GLU A 12 4.41 -10.63 0.02
C GLU A 12 5.82 -11.14 0.33
N THR A 13 6.37 -10.65 1.43
CA THR A 13 7.58 -11.15 2.06
C THR A 13 7.21 -11.82 3.38
N LYS A 14 8.20 -12.32 4.14
CA LYS A 14 7.96 -12.87 5.48
C LYS A 14 7.22 -11.89 6.41
N THR A 15 7.41 -10.57 6.27
CA THR A 15 6.88 -9.58 7.24
C THR A 15 6.04 -8.46 6.64
N CYS A 16 5.97 -8.32 5.30
CA CYS A 16 5.26 -7.23 4.65
C CYS A 16 4.46 -7.71 3.44
N TYR A 17 3.33 -7.05 3.18
CA TYR A 17 2.68 -7.03 1.88
C TYR A 17 3.32 -5.93 1.01
N ARG A 18 3.54 -6.22 -0.27
CA ARG A 18 4.04 -5.30 -1.28
C ARG A 18 2.90 -4.91 -2.20
N PHE A 19 2.66 -3.62 -2.30
CA PHE A 19 1.69 -3.04 -3.21
C PHE A 19 2.38 -2.14 -4.23
N GLU A 20 1.85 -2.08 -5.45
CA GLU A 20 2.42 -1.30 -6.55
C GLU A 20 1.32 -0.50 -7.26
N THR A 21 1.70 0.63 -7.86
CA THR A 21 0.84 1.43 -8.73
C THR A 21 1.68 2.18 -9.77
N GLY A 22 1.03 2.70 -10.80
CA GLY A 22 1.68 3.35 -11.94
C GLY A 22 2.48 2.40 -12.84
N GLU A 23 3.16 2.98 -13.81
CA GLU A 23 4.02 2.28 -14.77
C GLU A 23 5.39 2.94 -14.81
N ARG A 24 6.40 2.28 -15.41
CA ARG A 24 7.75 2.83 -15.50
C ARG A 24 7.77 4.08 -16.40
N PRO A 25 8.55 5.13 -16.07
CA PRO A 25 9.52 5.20 -14.96
C PRO A 25 8.93 5.58 -13.59
N ASP A 26 7.66 5.95 -13.54
CA ASP A 26 6.98 6.52 -12.36
C ASP A 26 6.30 5.48 -11.44
N GLN A 27 6.75 4.22 -11.53
CA GLN A 27 6.19 3.14 -10.74
C GLN A 27 6.44 3.39 -9.24
N MET A 28 5.38 3.34 -8.44
CA MET A 28 5.46 3.45 -6.99
C MET A 28 5.29 2.08 -6.35
N THR A 29 6.07 1.82 -5.29
CA THR A 29 5.99 0.61 -4.47
C THR A 29 5.81 0.97 -3.01
N LEU A 30 4.85 0.33 -2.34
CA LEU A 30 4.60 0.48 -0.90
C LEU A 30 4.70 -0.88 -0.20
N TYR A 31 5.43 -0.92 0.91
CA TYR A 31 5.51 -2.07 1.78
C TYR A 31 4.80 -1.77 3.10
N LEU A 32 3.78 -2.56 3.44
CA LEU A 32 3.10 -2.47 4.73
C LEU A 32 3.29 -3.75 5.53
N LYS A 33 3.57 -3.62 6.83
CA LYS A 33 3.76 -4.76 7.72
C LYS A 33 2.48 -5.59 7.77
N LYS A 34 2.60 -6.92 7.65
CA LYS A 34 1.45 -7.84 7.65
C LYS A 34 0.56 -7.63 8.86
N LYS A 35 1.18 -7.61 10.05
CA LYS A 35 0.51 -7.37 11.33
C LYS A 35 -0.45 -6.18 11.29
N VAL A 36 -0.04 -5.04 10.74
CA VAL A 36 -0.88 -3.81 10.71
C VAL A 36 -2.09 -3.98 9.79
N ILE A 37 -1.91 -4.63 8.64
CA ILE A 37 -2.98 -4.89 7.67
C ILE A 37 -3.96 -5.92 8.21
N GLU A 38 -3.43 -7.00 8.79
CA GLU A 38 -4.20 -8.09 9.39
C GLU A 38 -5.01 -7.61 10.60
N GLU A 39 -4.40 -6.85 11.51
CA GLU A 39 -5.08 -6.26 12.69
C GLU A 39 -6.18 -5.27 12.28
N ALA A 40 -6.02 -4.59 11.14
CA ALA A 40 -7.04 -3.71 10.58
C ALA A 40 -8.15 -4.46 9.82
N GLY A 41 -8.05 -5.79 9.67
CA GLY A 41 -9.02 -6.59 8.93
C GLY A 41 -9.05 -6.30 7.42
N ILE A 42 -7.97 -5.74 6.87
CA ILE A 42 -7.86 -5.39 5.46
C ILE A 42 -7.47 -6.64 4.67
N ASP A 43 -8.24 -6.96 3.64
CA ASP A 43 -7.86 -7.98 2.65
C ASP A 43 -6.87 -7.38 1.64
N PRO A 44 -5.57 -7.73 1.71
CA PRO A 44 -4.56 -7.15 0.82
C PRO A 44 -4.86 -7.45 -0.65
N GLN A 45 -5.51 -8.58 -0.99
CA GLN A 45 -5.75 -8.97 -2.38
C GLN A 45 -6.67 -7.99 -3.12
N LYS A 46 -7.49 -7.24 -2.40
CA LYS A 46 -8.36 -6.20 -2.98
C LYS A 46 -7.62 -4.89 -3.29
N GLY A 47 -6.33 -4.82 -2.98
CA GLY A 47 -5.56 -3.57 -3.02
C GLY A 47 -5.89 -2.66 -1.84
N ILE A 48 -5.26 -1.49 -1.82
CA ILE A 48 -5.42 -0.49 -0.76
C ILE A 48 -5.51 0.90 -1.37
N THR A 49 -6.23 1.79 -0.68
CA THR A 49 -6.19 3.23 -0.93
C THR A 49 -5.40 3.90 0.18
N VAL A 50 -4.32 4.58 -0.17
CA VAL A 50 -3.45 5.30 0.75
C VAL A 50 -3.79 6.78 0.68
N THR A 51 -4.02 7.41 1.83
CA THR A 51 -4.12 8.86 1.95
C THR A 51 -2.79 9.40 2.46
N VAL A 52 -2.17 10.32 1.73
CA VAL A 52 -0.92 10.99 2.12
C VAL A 52 -1.26 12.41 2.51
N GLU A 53 -0.87 12.79 3.72
CA GLU A 53 -1.11 14.12 4.29
C GLU A 53 0.20 14.67 4.82
N GLU A 54 0.43 15.97 4.65
CA GLU A 54 1.54 16.66 5.29
C GLU A 54 1.34 16.61 6.81
N ARG A 55 2.39 16.19 7.53
CA ARG A 55 2.39 16.19 8.99
C ARG A 55 2.73 17.58 9.50
N SER A 56 1.80 18.18 10.24
CA SER A 56 2.00 19.42 11.02
C SER A 56 2.91 19.21 12.23
#